data_AF-A0A7C8AM32-F1
#
_entry.id   AF-A0A7C8AM32-F1
#
_cell.length_a   1.000
_cell.length_b   1.000
_cell.length_c   1.000
_cell.angle_alpha   90.00
_cell.angle_beta   90.00
_cell.angle_gamma   90.00
#
_symmetry.space_group_name_H-M   'P 1'
#
loop_
_entity.id
_entity.type
_entity.pdbx_description
1 polymer ?
#
loop_
_entity_poly.entity_id
_entity_poly.type
_entity_poly.pdbx_seq_one_letter_code
_entity_poly.pdbx_strand_id
1 'polypeptide(L)' 'MAAICLLGAGSTVFAKAVLGDCMHVQSLEGSRVTLVDIDADRLKV' A
#
# COMPACT_ATOMS: atom_id res chain seq x y z
N MET A 1 -4.66 -7.23 -14.23
CA MET A 1 -3.98 -6.19 -13.45
C MET A 1 -4.75 -6.02 -12.15
N ALA A 2 -4.16 -6.34 -11.00
CA ALA A 2 -4.87 -6.22 -9.73
C ALA A 2 -4.95 -4.76 -9.28
N ALA A 3 -6.06 -4.39 -8.64
CA ALA A 3 -6.22 -3.11 -7.97
C ALA A 3 -6.28 -3.37 -6.46
N ILE A 4 -5.33 -2.81 -5.72
CA ILE A 4 -5.16 -3.01 -4.27
C ILE A 4 -5.35 -1.66 -3.60
N CYS A 5 -6.17 -1.60 -2.56
CA CYS A 5 -6.40 -0.39 -1.78
C CYS A 5 -6.09 -0.67 -0.31
N LEU A 6 -5.14 0.08 0.27
CA LEU A 6 -4.81 0.02 1.69
C LEU A 6 -5.52 1.17 2.41
N LEU A 7 -6.61 0.86 3.13
CA LEU A 7 -7.33 1.81 3.98
C LEU A 7 -6.64 1.90 5.35
N GLY A 8 -6.41 3.11 5.84
CA GLY A 8 -5.60 3.35 7.04
C GLY A 8 -4.10 3.23 6.76
N ALA A 9 -3.66 3.63 5.57
CA ALA A 9 -2.26 3.49 5.12
C ALA A 9 -1.25 4.33 5.94
N GLY A 10 -1.72 5.23 6.81
CA GLY A 10 -0.89 5.87 7.82
C GLY A 10 -0.37 4.91 8.90
N SER A 11 -0.80 3.64 8.91
CA SER A 11 -0.17 2.56 9.67
C SER A 11 1.14 2.14 8.97
N THR A 12 2.20 2.92 9.18
CA THR A 12 3.42 2.85 8.35
C THR A 12 4.12 1.50 8.37
N VAL A 13 4.19 0.82 9.52
CA VAL A 13 4.79 -0.52 9.64
C VAL A 13 3.98 -1.54 8.83
N PHE A 14 2.66 -1.53 8.98
CA PHE A 14 1.76 -2.43 8.25
C PHE A 14 1.78 -2.14 6.74
N ALA A 15 1.61 -0.88 6.35
CA ALA A 15 1.53 -0.47 4.96
C ALA A 15 2.83 -0.77 4.21
N LYS A 16 4.00 -0.50 4.81
CA LYS A 16 5.31 -0.80 4.22
C LYS A 16 5.57 -2.31 4.13
N ALA A 17 5.21 -3.08 5.15
CA ALA A 17 5.37 -4.53 5.13
C ALA A 17 4.53 -5.18 4.02
N VAL A 18 3.22 -4.91 4.00
CA VAL A 18 2.30 -5.50 3.01
C VAL A 18 2.64 -5.04 1.59
N LEU A 19 2.95 -3.75 1.40
CA LEU A 19 3.36 -3.25 0.09
C LEU A 19 4.68 -3.90 -0.35
N GLY A 20 5.64 -4.06 0.57
CA GLY A 20 6.91 -4.74 0.33
C GLY A 20 6.68 -6.17 -0.16
N ASP A 21 5.81 -6.94 0.49
CA ASP A 21 5.46 -8.29 0.06
C ASP A 21 4.84 -8.29 -1.35
N CYS A 22 3.94 -7.35 -1.62
CA CYS A 22 3.31 -7.23 -2.94
C CYS A 22 4.34 -6.98 -4.06
N MET A 23 5.41 -6.23 -3.78
CA MET A 23 6.46 -5.93 -4.76
C MET A 23 7.33 -7.15 -5.12
N HIS A 24 7.38 -8.18 -4.27
CA HIS A 24 8.17 -9.39 -4.51
C HIS A 24 7.36 -10.53 -5.17
N VAL A 25 6.08 -10.31 -5.47
CA VAL A 25 5.20 -11.32 -6.06
C VAL A 25 5.00 -11.04 -7.55
N GLN A 26 5.55 -11.92 -8.41
CA GLN A 26 5.49 -11.77 -9.87
C GLN A 26 4.05 -11.67 -10.41
N SER A 27 3.08 -12.39 -9.82
CA SER A 27 1.67 -12.30 -10.26
C SER A 27 1.01 -10.95 -9.95
N LEU A 28 1.61 -10.13 -9.10
CA LEU A 28 1.18 -8.77 -8.78
C LEU A 28 1.95 -7.71 -9.56
N GLU A 29 2.83 -8.10 -10.48
CA GLU A 29 3.53 -7.15 -11.35
C GLU A 29 2.54 -6.27 -12.12
N GLY A 30 2.83 -4.96 -12.16
CA GLY A 30 1.96 -3.96 -12.77
C GLY A 30 0.65 -3.67 -12.02
N SER A 31 0.45 -4.21 -10.81
CA SER A 31 -0.72 -3.88 -10.00
C SER A 31 -0.77 -2.41 -9.61
N ARG A 32 -1.98 -1.85 -9.50
CA ARG A 32 -2.19 -0.50 -8.97
C ARG A 32 -2.45 -0.57 -7.48
N VAL A 33 -1.62 0.09 -6.69
CA VAL A 33 -1.82 0.23 -5.24
C VAL A 33 -2.26 1.65 -4.92
N THR A 34 -3.37 1.79 -4.17
CA THR A 34 -3.89 3.07 -3.67
C THR A 34 -3.75 3.11 -2.16
N LEU A 35 -3.19 4.19 -1.63
CA LEU A 35 -3.05 4.43 -0.20
C LEU A 35 -4.09 5.46 0.23
N VAL A 36 -4.87 5.13 1.25
CA VAL A 36 -5.92 6.01 1.78
C VAL A 36 -5.78 6.10 3.29
N ASP A 37 -5.78 7.31 3.81
CA ASP A 37 -5.92 7.59 5.24
C ASP A 37 -6.78 8.85 5.38
N ILE A 38 -7.47 8.98 6.51
CA ILE A 38 -8.27 10.18 6.82
C ILE A 38 -7.37 11.35 7.23
N ASP A 39 -6.16 11.05 7.68
CA ASP A 39 -5.16 12.01 8.08
C ASP A 39 -4.05 12.08 7.03
N ALA A 40 -4.02 13.19 6.30
CA ALA A 40 -3.07 13.43 5.23
C ALA A 40 -1.62 13.53 5.73
N ASP A 41 -1.39 13.92 6.99
CA ASP A 41 -0.03 14.01 7.54
C ASP A 41 0.56 12.63 7.77
N ARG A 42 -0.27 11.65 8.13
CA ARG A 42 0.16 10.25 8.30
C ARG A 42 0.58 9.57 6.99
N LEU A 43 0.23 10.13 5.84
CA LEU A 43 0.63 9.63 4.51
C LEU A 43 1.97 10.21 4.02
N LYS A 44 2.54 11.22 4.68
CA LYS A 44 3.78 11.90 4.25
C LYS A 44 5.07 11.16 4.67
N VAL A 45 4.99 9.84 4.85
CA VAL A 45 5.98 8.95 5.50
C VAL A 45 7.00 8.29 4.56
#